data_AF-F2ALB2-F1
#
_entry.id   AF-F2ALB2-F1
#
_cell.length_a   1.000
_cell.length_b   1.000
_cell.length_c   1.000
_cell.angle_alpha   90.00
_cell.angle_beta   90.00
_cell.angle_gamma   90.00
#
_symmetry.space_group_name_H-M   'P 1'
#
loop_
_entity.id
_entity.type
_entity.pdbx_description
1 polymer ?
#
loop_
_entity_poly.entity_id
_entity_poly.type
_entity_poly.pdbx_seq_one_letter_code
_entity_poly.pdbx_strand_id
1 'polypeptide(L)'
;MRLIAQQGDRRFWFLRLKPPYDTAIPDFGTPFVAIVLACDPTIAPDIQAAISAELVAKDCRYVLAWGVDPSSWDDSVDWAFIATDPEFNPPNDRMVMTTCHDDETIDDVICFALRSTNFGLHKFHDYLALMIGNSSEIESDVLSAIRSKLITP
;
A
#
# COMPACT_ATOMS: atom_id res chain seq x y z
N MET A 1 12.75 5.16 -3.65
CA MET A 1 11.59 4.90 -4.55
C MET A 1 12.07 4.71 -5.98
N ARG A 2 11.42 3.85 -6.76
CA ARG A 2 11.68 3.68 -8.20
C ARG A 2 10.40 3.28 -8.94
N LEU A 3 10.25 3.73 -10.19
CA LEU A 3 9.23 3.22 -11.10
C LEU A 3 9.64 1.81 -11.57
N ILE A 4 8.76 0.83 -11.41
CA ILE A 4 9.01 -0.56 -11.79
C ILE A 4 8.45 -0.88 -13.17
N ALA A 5 7.25 -0.38 -13.45
CA ALA A 5 6.52 -0.66 -14.67
C ALA A 5 5.43 0.39 -14.94
N GLN A 6 4.97 0.43 -16.19
CA GLN A 6 3.86 1.26 -16.62
C GLN A 6 3.03 0.48 -17.66
N GLN A 7 1.70 0.54 -17.54
CA GLN A 7 0.76 -0.05 -18.50
C GLN A 7 -0.36 0.94 -18.77
N GLY A 8 -0.36 1.52 -19.97
CA GLY A 8 -1.23 2.66 -20.28
C GLY A 8 -0.92 3.85 -19.38
N ASP A 9 -1.93 4.31 -18.66
CA ASP A 9 -1.86 5.39 -17.67
C ASP A 9 -1.52 4.91 -16.25
N ARG A 10 -1.48 3.59 -16.00
CA ARG A 10 -1.13 3.02 -14.69
C ARG A 10 0.38 2.92 -14.51
N ARG A 11 0.89 3.42 -13.39
CA ARG A 11 2.28 3.45 -12.97
C ARG A 11 2.45 2.64 -11.69
N PHE A 12 3.46 1.78 -11.67
CA PHE A 12 3.77 0.90 -10.54
C PHE A 12 5.09 1.31 -9.93
N TRP A 13 5.03 1.77 -8.69
CA TRP A 13 6.16 2.28 -7.93
C TRP A 13 6.55 1.27 -6.86
N PHE A 14 7.84 1.22 -6.56
CA PHE A 14 8.37 0.46 -5.44
C PHE A 14 9.14 1.38 -4.51
N LEU A 15 8.79 1.34 -3.23
CA LEU A 15 9.50 1.97 -2.15
C LEU A 15 9.82 0.92 -1.11
N ARG A 16 11.08 0.86 -0.68
CA ARG A 16 11.48 0.07 0.48
C ARG A 16 11.81 1.01 1.62
N LEU A 17 11.20 0.76 2.78
CA LEU A 17 11.56 1.33 4.06
C LEU A 17 12.41 0.31 4.82
N LYS A 18 13.52 0.79 5.39
CA LYS A 18 14.44 0.01 6.23
C LYS A 18 14.58 0.73 7.57
N PRO A 19 14.92 0.04 8.68
CA PRO A 19 15.22 0.71 9.95
C PRO A 19 16.24 1.85 9.72
N PRO A 20 15.99 3.06 10.25
CA PRO A 20 15.01 3.43 11.28
C PRO A 20 13.58 3.74 10.77
N TYR A 21 13.21 3.29 9.56
CA TYR A 21 11.89 3.46 8.95
C TYR A 21 11.54 4.93 8.72
N ASP A 22 12.49 5.69 8.17
CA ASP A 22 12.25 7.07 7.79
C ASP A 22 11.10 7.15 6.76
N THR A 23 10.11 7.97 7.09
CA THR A 23 8.81 8.05 6.45
C THR A 23 8.86 9.14 5.39
N ALA A 24 9.01 8.72 4.13
CA ALA A 24 8.99 9.60 2.97
C ALA A 24 8.18 8.94 1.85
N ILE A 25 6.92 8.66 2.14
CA ILE A 25 5.95 8.22 1.14
C ILE A 25 5.77 9.37 0.14
N PRO A 26 5.95 9.11 -1.16
CA PRO A 26 5.85 10.15 -2.18
C PRO A 26 4.45 10.74 -2.25
N ASP A 27 4.42 12.04 -2.53
CA ASP A 27 3.19 12.69 -2.99
C ASP A 27 3.06 12.48 -4.50
N PHE A 28 2.05 11.73 -4.94
CA PHE A 28 1.77 11.50 -6.35
C PHE A 28 0.94 12.63 -6.98
N GLY A 29 0.39 13.54 -6.17
CA GLY A 29 -0.53 14.60 -6.59
C GLY A 29 -1.93 14.11 -6.98
N THR A 30 -2.18 12.81 -6.88
CA THR A 30 -3.45 12.15 -7.18
C THR A 30 -3.68 10.96 -6.23
N PRO A 31 -4.94 10.56 -5.99
CA PRO A 31 -5.23 9.37 -5.20
C PRO A 31 -4.51 8.13 -5.74
N PHE A 32 -4.04 7.29 -4.83
CA PHE A 32 -3.26 6.10 -5.19
C PHE A 32 -3.60 4.88 -4.33
N VAL A 33 -3.18 3.71 -4.80
CA VAL A 33 -3.28 2.42 -4.11
C VAL A 33 -1.94 2.07 -3.48
N ALA A 34 -1.93 1.68 -2.22
CA ALA A 34 -0.75 1.13 -1.55
C ALA A 34 -0.89 -0.38 -1.36
N ILE A 35 0.14 -1.12 -1.72
CA ILE A 35 0.32 -2.53 -1.37
C ILE A 35 1.39 -2.55 -0.28
N VAL A 36 0.97 -2.69 0.97
CA VAL A 36 1.85 -2.70 2.14
C VAL A 36 2.36 -4.12 2.34
N LEU A 37 3.68 -4.28 2.22
CA LEU A 37 4.38 -5.54 2.38
C LEU A 37 5.12 -5.50 3.72
N ALA A 38 4.46 -5.96 4.77
CA ALA A 38 4.96 -5.98 6.13
C ALA A 38 5.93 -7.17 6.32
N CYS A 39 7.21 -6.97 5.98
CA CYS A 39 8.21 -8.04 6.00
C CYS A 39 9.17 -7.98 7.19
N ASP A 40 9.04 -6.98 8.07
CA ASP A 40 9.76 -6.92 9.34
C ASP A 40 8.81 -7.22 10.51
N PRO A 41 8.94 -8.39 11.18
CA PRO A 41 8.12 -8.73 12.34
C PRO A 41 8.45 -7.90 13.59
N THR A 42 9.51 -7.10 13.55
CA THR A 42 9.97 -6.27 14.68
C THR A 42 9.55 -4.81 14.57
N ILE A 43 8.73 -4.45 13.57
CA ILE A 43 8.22 -3.09 13.45
C ILE A 43 7.45 -2.70 14.71
N ALA A 44 7.81 -1.55 15.26
CA ALA A 44 7.15 -1.04 16.45
C ALA A 44 5.77 -0.43 16.09
N PRO A 45 4.76 -0.55 16.96
CA PRO A 45 3.41 -0.06 16.68
C PRO A 45 3.33 1.44 16.36
N ASP A 46 4.19 2.26 16.97
CA ASP A 46 4.27 3.71 16.72
C ASP A 46 4.81 4.02 15.31
N ILE A 47 5.77 3.23 14.82
CA ILE A 47 6.28 3.33 13.44
C ILE A 47 5.21 2.89 12.44
N GLN A 48 4.52 1.78 12.72
CA GLN A 48 3.39 1.33 11.90
C GLN A 48 2.31 2.43 11.81
N ALA A 49 1.91 3.00 12.95
CA ALA A 49 0.96 4.11 12.99
C ALA A 49 1.44 5.35 12.23
N ALA A 50 2.73 5.69 12.31
CA ALA A 50 3.32 6.81 11.57
C ALA A 50 3.27 6.58 10.06
N ILE A 51 3.59 5.37 9.59
CA ILE A 51 3.50 4.99 8.16
C ILE A 51 2.03 5.06 7.69
N SER A 52 1.09 4.53 8.46
CA SER A 52 -0.34 4.58 8.16
C SER A 52 -0.86 6.02 8.07
N ALA A 53 -0.47 6.88 9.01
CA ALA A 53 -0.81 8.31 8.98
C ALA A 53 -0.24 9.01 7.75
N GLU A 54 0.99 8.67 7.34
CA GLU A 54 1.60 9.24 6.14
C GLU A 54 0.86 8.77 4.87
N LEU A 55 0.48 7.50 4.75
CA LEU A 55 -0.33 7.00 3.63
C LEU A 55 -1.62 7.81 3.47
N VAL A 56 -2.38 7.98 4.57
CA VAL A 56 -3.62 8.76 4.57
C VAL A 56 -3.37 10.22 4.17
N ALA A 57 -2.32 10.84 4.73
CA ALA A 57 -1.94 12.22 4.44
C ALA A 57 -1.51 12.44 2.98
N LYS A 58 -0.98 11.41 2.31
CA LYS A 58 -0.57 11.44 0.90
C LYS A 58 -1.67 11.09 -0.09
N ASP A 59 -2.94 11.07 0.35
CA ASP A 59 -4.09 10.76 -0.48
C ASP A 59 -4.14 9.29 -0.94
N CYS A 60 -3.58 8.37 -0.14
CA CYS A 60 -3.85 6.94 -0.34
C CYS A 60 -5.35 6.67 -0.10
N ARG A 61 -5.97 5.88 -0.98
CA ARG A 61 -7.42 5.54 -0.90
C ARG A 61 -7.70 4.05 -0.94
N TYR A 62 -6.67 3.23 -1.09
CA TYR A 62 -6.79 1.79 -0.95
C TYR A 62 -5.49 1.22 -0.40
N VAL A 63 -5.55 0.47 0.69
CA VAL A 63 -4.43 -0.28 1.25
C VAL A 63 -4.71 -1.77 1.15
N LEU A 64 -3.78 -2.51 0.54
CA LEU A 64 -3.74 -3.96 0.57
C LEU A 64 -2.59 -4.36 1.48
N ALA A 65 -2.87 -5.04 2.58
CA ALA A 65 -1.86 -5.47 3.53
C ALA A 65 -1.50 -6.95 3.31
N TRP A 66 -0.21 -7.23 3.25
CA TRP A 66 0.33 -8.59 3.12
C TRP A 66 1.62 -8.72 3.94
N GLY A 67 1.89 -9.92 4.46
CA GLY A 67 3.12 -10.23 5.20
C GLY A 67 2.85 -10.60 6.65
N VAL A 68 3.68 -10.13 7.57
CA VAL A 68 3.53 -10.38 9.00
C VAL A 68 2.34 -9.59 9.54
N ASP A 69 1.39 -10.29 10.13
CA ASP A 69 0.20 -9.73 10.81
C ASP A 69 -0.50 -8.65 9.96
N PRO A 70 -0.97 -8.98 8.74
CA PRO A 70 -1.45 -7.98 7.79
C PRO A 70 -2.74 -7.29 8.26
N SER A 71 -3.56 -7.94 9.09
CA SER A 71 -4.76 -7.32 9.67
C SER A 71 -4.42 -6.16 10.61
N SER A 72 -3.24 -6.15 11.25
CA SER A 72 -2.82 -5.01 12.06
C SER A 72 -2.67 -3.71 11.24
N TRP A 73 -2.36 -3.83 9.94
CA TRP A 73 -2.24 -2.68 9.05
C TRP A 73 -3.59 -2.13 8.62
N ASP A 74 -4.59 -3.00 8.46
CA ASP A 74 -5.98 -2.61 8.25
C ASP A 74 -6.45 -1.70 9.40
N ASP A 75 -6.37 -2.21 10.63
CA ASP A 75 -6.72 -1.46 11.84
C ASP A 75 -5.92 -0.15 11.97
N SER A 76 -4.62 -0.19 11.68
CA SER A 76 -3.75 0.98 11.81
C SER A 76 -4.10 2.09 10.80
N VAL A 77 -4.45 1.73 9.57
CA VAL A 77 -4.85 2.68 8.53
C VAL A 77 -6.23 3.25 8.82
N ASP A 78 -7.17 2.44 9.29
CA ASP A 78 -8.49 2.89 9.71
C ASP A 78 -8.39 3.90 10.85
N TRP A 79 -7.59 3.60 11.89
CA TRP A 79 -7.31 4.53 12.98
C TRP A 79 -6.68 5.83 12.48
N ALA A 80 -5.72 5.74 11.57
CA ALA A 80 -5.09 6.92 10.98
C ALA A 80 -6.08 7.78 10.19
N PHE A 81 -7.01 7.15 9.45
CA PHE A 81 -8.05 7.86 8.71
C PHE A 81 -9.04 8.57 9.64
N ILE A 82 -9.61 7.88 10.63
CA ILE A 82 -10.57 8.52 11.55
C ILE A 82 -9.92 9.62 12.38
N ALA A 83 -8.64 9.51 12.72
CA ALA A 83 -7.89 10.52 13.45
C ALA A 83 -7.60 11.80 12.62
N THR A 84 -7.91 11.82 11.32
CA THR A 84 -7.81 13.05 10.51
C THR A 84 -8.87 14.09 10.86
N ASP A 85 -9.95 13.66 11.53
CA ASP A 85 -11.01 14.53 12.02
C ASP A 85 -10.98 14.57 13.56
N PRO A 86 -10.97 15.76 14.20
CA PRO A 86 -10.98 15.88 15.67
C PRO A 86 -12.20 15.22 16.35
N GLU A 87 -13.31 15.04 15.64
CA GLU A 87 -14.52 14.36 16.10
C GLU A 87 -14.56 12.88 15.71
N PHE A 88 -13.49 12.35 15.09
CA PHE A 88 -13.39 10.99 14.57
C PHE A 88 -14.45 10.65 13.52
N ASN A 89 -14.89 11.65 12.74
CA ASN A 89 -15.92 11.50 11.72
C ASN A 89 -15.53 12.16 10.39
N PRO A 90 -14.42 11.72 9.76
CA PRO A 90 -13.99 12.25 8.47
C PRO A 90 -15.03 11.99 7.38
N PRO A 91 -15.03 12.79 6.29
CA PRO A 91 -16.00 12.62 5.23
C PRO A 91 -15.76 11.31 4.44
N ASN A 92 -16.85 10.61 4.12
CA ASN A 92 -16.81 9.30 3.44
C ASN A 92 -16.20 9.33 2.04
N ASP A 93 -16.14 10.50 1.38
CA ASP A 93 -15.54 10.64 0.05
C ASP A 93 -14.01 10.54 0.06
N ARG A 94 -13.40 10.57 1.24
CA ARG A 94 -11.96 10.37 1.48
C ARG A 94 -11.64 9.04 2.14
N MET A 95 -12.64 8.18 2.32
CA MET A 95 -12.47 6.88 2.95
C MET A 95 -11.32 6.11 2.27
N VAL A 96 -10.47 5.53 3.11
CA VAL A 96 -9.44 4.59 2.67
C VAL A 96 -10.05 3.20 2.75
N MET A 97 -10.10 2.51 1.61
CA MET A 97 -10.48 1.09 1.61
C MET A 97 -9.29 0.26 2.06
N THR A 98 -9.54 -0.77 2.84
CA THR A 98 -8.50 -1.66 3.36
C THR A 98 -8.87 -3.11 3.09
N THR A 99 -7.86 -3.93 2.79
CA THR A 99 -7.98 -5.39 2.72
C THR A 99 -6.72 -6.03 3.29
N CYS A 100 -6.90 -7.07 4.11
CA CYS A 100 -5.82 -7.92 4.57
C CYS A 100 -5.76 -9.22 3.74
N HIS A 101 -4.54 -9.62 3.39
CA HIS A 101 -4.26 -10.78 2.55
C HIS A 101 -3.29 -11.71 3.31
N ASP A 102 -3.82 -12.51 4.24
CA ASP A 102 -3.04 -13.37 5.15
C ASP A 102 -2.64 -14.72 4.53
N ASP A 103 -3.57 -15.35 3.79
CA ASP A 103 -3.39 -16.68 3.19
C ASP A 103 -3.11 -16.63 1.67
N GLU A 104 -2.99 -15.44 1.10
CA GLU A 104 -2.78 -15.24 -0.34
C GLU A 104 -1.31 -15.11 -0.72
N THR A 105 -0.98 -15.53 -1.94
CA THR A 105 0.37 -15.34 -2.46
C THR A 105 0.58 -13.88 -2.88
N ILE A 106 1.83 -13.45 -2.98
CA ILE A 106 2.14 -12.10 -3.51
C ILE A 106 1.57 -11.91 -4.92
N ASP A 107 1.54 -12.97 -5.73
CA ASP A 107 0.99 -12.92 -7.08
C ASP A 107 -0.52 -12.64 -7.06
N ASP A 108 -1.25 -13.25 -6.12
CA ASP A 108 -2.67 -13.01 -5.91
C ASP A 108 -2.93 -11.57 -5.45
N VAL A 109 -2.15 -11.05 -4.50
CA VAL A 109 -2.27 -9.67 -4.01
C VAL A 109 -2.00 -8.66 -5.14
N ILE A 110 -0.96 -8.87 -5.96
CA ILE A 110 -0.70 -8.02 -7.13
C ILE A 110 -1.85 -8.13 -8.15
N CYS A 111 -2.39 -9.34 -8.37
CA CYS A 111 -3.55 -9.54 -9.25
C CYS A 111 -4.78 -8.78 -8.75
N PHE A 112 -5.06 -8.85 -7.44
CA PHE A 112 -6.14 -8.11 -6.80
C PHE A 112 -5.94 -6.60 -6.94
N ALA A 113 -4.72 -6.10 -6.65
CA ALA A 113 -4.39 -4.69 -6.79
C ALA A 113 -4.72 -4.16 -8.19
N LEU A 114 -4.44 -4.95 -9.23
CA LEU A 114 -4.66 -4.57 -10.63
C LEU A 114 -6.12 -4.62 -11.08
N ARG A 115 -6.97 -5.41 -10.41
CA ARG A 115 -8.30 -5.81 -10.93
C ARG A 115 -9.47 -5.39 -10.02
N SER A 116 -9.21 -5.16 -8.74
CA SER A 116 -10.26 -5.08 -7.71
C SER A 116 -10.20 -3.81 -6.86
N THR A 117 -9.28 -2.88 -7.15
CA THR A 117 -9.04 -1.69 -6.31
C THR A 117 -9.78 -0.44 -6.78
N ASN A 118 -10.32 -0.41 -8.00
CA ASN A 118 -11.16 0.71 -8.41
C ASN A 118 -12.53 0.59 -7.74
N PHE A 119 -12.95 1.62 -7.01
CA PHE A 119 -14.23 1.66 -6.31
C PHE A 119 -14.90 3.03 -6.40
N GLY A 120 -16.23 3.06 -6.38
CA GLY A 120 -16.99 4.31 -6.51
C GLY A 120 -16.62 5.09 -7.78
N LEU A 121 -16.18 6.34 -7.60
CA LEU A 121 -15.68 7.20 -8.68
C LEU A 121 -14.15 7.17 -8.80
N HIS A 122 -13.44 6.42 -7.94
CA HIS A 122 -11.99 6.37 -7.95
C HIS A 122 -11.48 5.44 -9.05
N LYS A 123 -10.64 6.00 -9.91
CA LYS A 123 -9.80 5.29 -10.87
C LYS A 123 -8.36 5.62 -10.54
N PHE A 124 -7.58 4.60 -10.20
CA PHE A 124 -6.22 4.79 -9.75
C PHE A 124 -5.22 4.65 -10.89
N HIS A 125 -4.30 5.60 -10.95
CA HIS A 125 -3.19 5.62 -11.92
C HIS A 125 -1.86 5.27 -11.24
N ASP A 126 -1.75 5.41 -9.92
CA ASP A 126 -0.54 5.13 -9.18
C ASP A 126 -0.77 4.00 -8.18
N TYR A 127 0.14 3.03 -8.23
CA TYR A 127 0.19 1.88 -7.35
C TYR A 127 1.56 1.85 -6.70
N LEU A 128 1.60 1.91 -5.37
CA LEU A 128 2.82 1.87 -4.57
C LEU A 128 2.95 0.52 -3.88
N ALA A 129 3.91 -0.30 -4.32
CA ALA A 129 4.40 -1.41 -3.51
C ALA A 129 5.34 -0.86 -2.43
N LEU A 130 4.83 -0.78 -1.19
CA LEU A 130 5.54 -0.29 -0.02
C LEU A 130 6.09 -1.48 0.77
N MET A 131 7.38 -1.75 0.62
CA MET A 131 8.04 -2.82 1.34
C MET A 131 8.65 -2.33 2.65
N ILE A 132 8.32 -3.00 3.75
CA ILE A 132 8.82 -2.70 5.08
C ILE A 132 9.69 -3.86 5.51
N GLY A 133 11.00 -3.61 5.62
CA GLY A 133 11.99 -4.63 5.97
C GLY A 133 12.97 -4.95 4.85
N ASN A 134 13.76 -6.00 5.05
CA ASN A 134 15.00 -6.24 4.30
C ASN A 134 15.03 -7.54 3.46
N SER A 135 13.91 -8.23 3.27
CA SER A 135 13.88 -9.44 2.45
C SER A 135 14.17 -9.13 0.97
N SER A 136 15.26 -9.68 0.41
CA SER A 136 15.55 -9.59 -1.02
C SER A 136 14.71 -10.54 -1.86
N GLU A 137 14.29 -11.66 -1.26
CA GLU A 137 13.45 -12.69 -1.88
C GLU A 137 12.06 -12.11 -2.17
N ILE A 138 11.41 -11.53 -1.16
CA ILE A 138 10.09 -10.90 -1.32
C ILE A 138 10.16 -9.73 -2.30
N GLU A 139 11.23 -8.91 -2.26
CA GLU A 139 11.42 -7.87 -3.27
C GLU A 139 11.46 -8.46 -4.68
N SER A 140 12.25 -9.52 -4.89
CA SER A 140 12.33 -10.18 -6.20
C SER A 140 10.97 -10.69 -6.66
N ASP A 141 10.21 -11.32 -5.76
CA ASP A 141 8.90 -11.89 -6.07
C ASP A 141 7.87 -10.81 -6.43
N VAL A 142 7.82 -9.71 -5.67
CA VAL A 142 6.96 -8.56 -5.96
C VAL A 142 7.27 -7.97 -7.33
N LEU A 143 8.55 -7.75 -7.63
CA LEU A 143 8.96 -7.19 -8.92
C LEU A 143 8.64 -8.12 -10.08
N SER A 144 8.81 -9.44 -9.88
CA SER A 144 8.48 -10.47 -10.85
C SER A 144 6.98 -10.52 -11.10
N ALA A 145 6.17 -10.54 -10.04
CA ALA A 145 4.71 -10.55 -10.09
C ALA A 145 4.18 -9.33 -10.86
N ILE A 146 4.59 -8.12 -10.49
CA ILE A 146 4.20 -6.88 -11.18
C ILE A 146 4.56 -6.95 -12.67
N ARG A 147 5.80 -7.32 -13.00
CA ARG A 147 6.24 -7.36 -14.41
C ARG A 147 5.46 -8.40 -15.22
N SER A 148 5.24 -9.60 -14.68
CA SER A 148 4.55 -10.68 -15.39
C SER A 148 3.09 -10.32 -15.71
N LYS A 149 2.40 -9.67 -14.76
CA LYS A 149 0.98 -9.30 -14.89
C LYS A 149 0.75 -8.13 -15.85
N LEU A 150 1.76 -7.32 -16.12
CA LEU A 150 1.67 -6.20 -17.07
C LEU A 150 2.06 -6.58 -18.50
N ILE A 151 2.69 -7.74 -18.71
CA ILE A 151 3.03 -8.28 -20.02
C ILE A 151 1.84 -9.04 -20.65
N THR A 152 0.87 -9.46 -19.83
CA THR A 152 -0.32 -10.16 -20.33
C THR A 152 -1.41 -9.13 -20.63
N PRO A 153 -1.92 -9.05 -21.88
CA PRO A 153 -2.99 -8.12 -22.25
C PRO A 153 -4.31 -8.40 -21.53
#